data_AF-A0A6J0BWW3-F1
#
_entry.id   AF-A0A6J0BWW3-F1
#
_cell.length_a   1.000
_cell.length_b   1.000
_cell.length_c   1.000
_cell.angle_alpha   90.00
_cell.angle_beta   90.00
_cell.angle_gamma   90.00
#
_symmetry.space_group_name_H-M   'P 1'
#
loop_
_entity.id
_entity.type
_entity.pdbx_description
1 polymer ?
#
loop_
_entity_poly.entity_id
_entity_poly.type
_entity_poly.pdbx_seq_one_letter_code
_entity_poly.pdbx_strand_id
1 'polypeptide(L)'
;MVVLWSGRPGWLGKLGVLLLISWLLVLILSVSYIFKNSPSSSYSDSPTDRDHAQRLAQIVSDFDVLKKQNEALKNIILGEGSKHMQGDHLGTLQERLDKASIYYDLFEHNGRQKPPRNGEPSLEYEQLRRRIRDGVQEMWYYVNSELKNIKKNNYDFTPEQRDKDIQDSLKNVWEHKKSLISDIDRLALVDGYQDWREKEAKDLSDLVQRRFRYLQNPSDCDRAQKLVCSLNKGCGFGCQVHHAAYCFLVAYGTERTLILKSRGWRYHKDGWEAVFKPVSDTCLSPTGGSHANWPGDATKQVVSLPIVDNVYPKPVYQPPGVPADIAPRLEKLHGHPIVWWVGQVLKYLLRPQENLERVLEYSKEKMGFKSPIVGIHVRRTDKVGTEAAYHDIDEYMLKVNEYFDQHDIKLEDRRVFLASDDPKVIVTAKERYPTYQIIGDPEIAKTASVSRRYSDSSLQGIIVDIHLLSLCDYLVCTFSSQVCRVAYEIMQSSHPDAYNRFASLDDIYYYGGQNPHPHIARLDHTPRKSSELELKINDPIEVFGNHWNGYSKGRNVRINTVGLYPSFKVRNPIEVVDFPKYPEVPIEANNEQ
;
A
#
# COMPACT_ATOMS: atom_id res chain seq x y z
N MET A 1 68.22 -2.91 21.27
CA MET A 1 68.49 -3.23 22.69
C MET A 1 67.12 -3.28 23.38
N VAL A 2 66.67 -4.44 23.90
CA VAL A 2 66.92 -4.91 25.28
C VAL A 2 66.34 -3.90 26.28
N VAL A 3 65.29 -4.20 27.05
CA VAL A 3 65.24 -5.26 28.07
C VAL A 3 64.00 -6.18 27.97
N LEU A 4 64.22 -7.48 28.17
CA LEU A 4 63.19 -8.51 28.39
C LEU A 4 62.96 -8.75 29.90
N TRP A 5 61.72 -9.05 30.25
CA TRP A 5 61.28 -10.00 31.30
C TRP A 5 62.01 -10.01 32.67
N SER A 6 61.28 -9.63 33.72
CA SER A 6 61.22 -10.48 34.93
C SER A 6 59.94 -10.23 35.74
N GLY A 7 59.10 -11.26 35.85
CA GLY A 7 57.84 -11.21 36.59
C GLY A 7 57.25 -12.60 36.74
N ARG A 8 57.65 -13.32 37.79
CA ARG A 8 57.09 -14.66 38.08
C ARG A 8 55.58 -14.54 38.29
N PRO A 9 54.73 -15.26 37.55
CA PRO A 9 53.29 -15.25 37.82
C PRO A 9 53.05 -15.80 39.23
N GLY A 10 52.31 -15.01 40.03
CA GLY A 10 51.88 -15.41 41.37
C GLY A 10 50.98 -16.65 41.33
N TRP A 11 50.67 -17.18 42.51
CA TRP A 11 49.91 -18.43 42.66
C TRP A 11 48.59 -18.47 41.84
N LEU A 12 47.85 -17.34 41.81
CA LEU A 12 46.66 -17.16 40.97
C LEU A 12 46.93 -17.24 39.45
N GLY A 13 48.05 -16.69 38.98
CA GLY A 13 48.43 -16.76 37.56
C GLY A 13 48.81 -18.19 37.13
N LYS A 14 49.43 -18.96 38.01
CA LYS A 14 49.69 -20.39 37.78
C LYS A 14 48.40 -21.20 37.74
N LEU A 15 47.42 -20.86 38.58
CA LEU A 15 46.09 -21.48 38.55
C LEU A 15 45.37 -21.20 37.23
N GLY A 16 45.42 -19.96 36.73
CA GLY A 16 44.83 -19.57 35.44
C GLY A 16 45.46 -20.30 34.24
N VAL A 17 46.80 -20.46 34.24
CA VAL A 17 47.49 -21.23 33.20
C VAL A 17 47.14 -22.73 33.27
N LEU A 18 47.01 -23.31 34.47
CA LEU A 18 46.56 -24.71 34.63
C LEU A 18 45.12 -24.91 34.15
N LEU A 19 44.22 -23.97 34.41
CA LEU A 19 42.83 -24.01 33.92
C LEU A 19 42.77 -23.88 32.38
N LEU A 20 43.59 -23.01 31.78
CA LEU A 20 43.71 -22.90 30.33
C LEU A 20 44.24 -24.18 29.67
N ILE A 21 45.27 -24.81 30.26
CA ILE A 21 45.81 -26.09 29.77
C ILE A 21 44.77 -27.21 29.91
N SER A 22 44.04 -27.26 31.03
CA SER A 22 42.96 -28.22 31.26
C SER A 22 41.82 -28.05 30.24
N TRP A 23 41.38 -26.81 30.00
CA TRP A 23 40.36 -26.50 29.00
C TRP A 23 40.79 -26.87 27.59
N LEU A 24 42.04 -26.57 27.21
CA LEU A 24 42.60 -26.93 25.91
C LEU A 24 42.71 -28.45 25.72
N LEU A 25 43.07 -29.21 26.77
CA LEU A 25 43.09 -30.67 26.76
C LEU A 25 41.68 -31.25 26.58
N VAL A 26 40.66 -30.71 27.26
CA VAL A 26 39.27 -31.12 27.07
C VAL A 26 38.78 -30.84 25.64
N LEU A 27 39.19 -29.70 25.06
CA LEU A 27 38.84 -29.34 23.68
C LEU A 27 39.52 -30.26 22.65
N ILE A 28 40.80 -30.60 22.85
CA ILE A 28 41.52 -31.56 22.00
C ILE A 28 40.93 -32.97 22.13
N LEU A 29 40.61 -33.43 23.34
CA LEU A 29 40.01 -34.75 23.57
C LEU A 29 38.61 -34.87 22.99
N SER A 30 37.77 -33.83 23.10
CA SER A 30 36.43 -33.83 22.51
C SER A 30 36.44 -33.78 20.99
N VAL A 31 37.31 -32.96 20.37
CA VAL A 31 37.51 -32.98 18.91
C VAL A 31 38.05 -34.34 18.44
N SER A 32 39.04 -34.91 19.13
CA SER A 32 39.58 -36.23 18.82
C SER A 32 38.53 -37.35 18.95
N TYR A 33 37.66 -37.28 19.96
CA TYR A 33 36.54 -38.22 20.12
C TYR A 33 35.52 -38.12 18.97
N ILE A 34 35.17 -36.90 18.53
CA ILE A 34 34.27 -36.68 17.39
C ILE A 34 34.87 -37.22 16.08
N PHE A 35 36.17 -36.97 15.83
CA PHE A 35 36.86 -37.52 14.67
C PHE A 35 37.00 -39.05 14.71
N LYS A 36 37.16 -39.65 15.89
CA LYS A 36 37.34 -41.10 16.06
C LYS A 36 36.03 -41.89 16.03
N ASN A 37 34.89 -41.26 16.31
CA ASN A 37 33.56 -41.87 16.30
C ASN A 37 32.69 -41.47 15.08
N SER A 38 33.21 -40.66 14.16
CA SER A 38 32.56 -40.43 12.86
C SER A 38 32.78 -41.65 11.96
N PRO A 39 31.73 -42.30 11.42
CA PRO A 39 31.91 -43.45 10.54
C PRO A 39 32.51 -42.99 9.21
N SER A 40 33.72 -43.47 8.90
CA SER A 40 34.39 -43.22 7.62
C SER A 40 33.69 -44.01 6.51
N SER A 41 32.83 -43.36 5.72
CA SER A 41 32.37 -43.91 4.44
C SER A 41 33.48 -43.79 3.39
N SER A 42 33.81 -44.93 2.80
CA SER A 42 34.86 -45.07 1.79
C SER A 42 34.53 -44.32 0.49
N TYR A 43 35.56 -43.73 -0.09
CA TYR A 43 35.55 -43.17 -1.45
C TYR A 43 35.15 -44.26 -2.47
N SER A 44 34.07 -44.05 -3.22
CA SER A 44 33.70 -44.89 -4.36
C SER A 44 33.30 -44.02 -5.55
N ASP A 45 34.00 -44.24 -6.66
CA ASP A 45 33.89 -43.48 -7.92
C ASP A 45 32.48 -43.66 -8.52
N SER A 46 31.67 -42.59 -8.57
CA SER A 46 30.26 -42.65 -8.96
C SER A 46 30.01 -41.96 -10.32
N PRO A 47 29.19 -42.52 -11.24
CA PRO A 47 28.96 -41.91 -12.56
C PRO A 47 28.30 -40.52 -12.51
N THR A 48 27.59 -40.22 -11.42
CA THR A 48 26.82 -39.00 -11.21
C THR A 48 27.68 -37.76 -11.02
N ASP A 49 28.85 -37.85 -10.39
CA ASP A 49 29.73 -36.69 -10.21
C ASP A 49 30.38 -36.24 -11.53
N ARG A 50 30.58 -37.17 -12.48
CA ARG A 50 30.99 -36.84 -13.84
C ARG A 50 29.91 -36.11 -14.62
N ASP A 51 28.65 -36.51 -14.49
CA ASP A 51 27.53 -35.80 -15.12
C ASP A 51 27.35 -34.39 -14.52
N HIS A 52 27.47 -34.23 -13.20
CA HIS A 52 27.46 -32.90 -12.57
C HIS A 52 28.65 -32.03 -13.00
N ALA A 53 29.86 -32.58 -13.10
CA ALA A 53 31.03 -31.86 -13.60
C ALA A 53 30.90 -31.48 -15.08
N GLN A 54 30.35 -32.36 -15.92
CA GLN A 54 30.09 -32.07 -17.34
C GLN A 54 29.02 -30.99 -17.51
N ARG A 55 27.92 -31.04 -16.73
CA ARG A 55 26.90 -29.97 -16.71
C ARG A 55 27.48 -28.63 -16.25
N LEU A 56 28.36 -28.62 -15.24
CA LEU A 56 29.06 -27.41 -14.81
C LEU A 56 29.99 -26.86 -15.91
N ALA A 57 30.76 -27.72 -16.57
CA ALA A 57 31.61 -27.32 -17.70
C ALA A 57 30.79 -26.77 -18.87
N GLN A 58 29.62 -27.35 -19.14
CA GLN A 58 28.71 -26.90 -20.19
C GLN A 58 28.05 -25.56 -19.83
N ILE A 59 27.58 -25.37 -18.59
CA ILE A 59 27.08 -24.08 -18.09
C ILE A 59 28.14 -22.98 -18.20
N VAL A 60 29.42 -23.28 -17.90
CA VAL A 60 30.53 -22.33 -18.06
C VAL A 60 30.79 -22.01 -19.53
N SER A 61 30.72 -23.00 -20.43
CA SER A 61 30.81 -22.80 -21.89
C SER A 61 29.68 -21.90 -22.40
N ASP A 62 28.44 -22.20 -22.02
CA ASP A 62 27.26 -21.43 -22.43
C ASP A 62 27.31 -19.99 -21.89
N PHE A 63 27.83 -19.80 -20.68
CA PHE A 63 28.07 -18.48 -20.10
C PHE A 63 29.12 -17.67 -20.88
N ASP A 64 30.18 -18.31 -21.38
CA ASP A 64 31.22 -17.65 -22.17
C ASP A 64 30.74 -17.32 -23.60
N VAL A 65 29.81 -18.13 -24.15
CA VAL A 65 29.07 -17.81 -25.39
C VAL A 65 28.12 -16.63 -25.18
N LEU A 66 27.33 -16.62 -24.11
CA LEU A 66 26.46 -15.50 -23.74
C LEU A 66 27.24 -14.21 -23.50
N LYS A 67 28.42 -14.29 -22.89
CA LYS A 67 29.32 -13.15 -22.71
C LYS A 67 29.81 -12.59 -24.05
N LYS A 68 30.22 -13.44 -25.00
CA LYS A 68 30.60 -13.03 -26.36
C LYS A 68 29.43 -12.44 -27.14
N GLN A 69 28.22 -12.97 -26.97
CA GLN A 69 27.00 -12.40 -27.56
C GLN A 69 26.69 -11.03 -26.96
N ASN A 70 26.82 -10.85 -25.64
CA ASN A 70 26.65 -9.55 -24.98
C ASN A 70 27.72 -8.52 -25.39
N GLU A 71 28.99 -8.93 -25.57
CA GLU A 71 30.02 -8.03 -26.11
C GLU A 71 29.77 -7.67 -27.58
N ALA A 72 29.26 -8.61 -28.40
CA ALA A 72 28.83 -8.33 -29.77
C ALA A 72 27.63 -7.36 -29.82
N LEU A 73 26.59 -7.59 -29.01
CA LEU A 73 25.45 -6.68 -28.85
C LEU A 73 25.89 -5.29 -28.37
N LYS A 74 26.80 -5.24 -27.38
CA LYS A 74 27.37 -3.98 -26.89
C LYS A 74 28.15 -3.24 -27.98
N ASN A 75 28.88 -3.95 -28.85
CA ASN A 75 29.59 -3.34 -29.98
C ASN A 75 28.65 -2.90 -31.10
N ILE A 76 27.49 -3.55 -31.28
CA ILE A 76 26.42 -3.09 -32.19
C ILE A 76 25.75 -1.82 -31.63
N ILE A 77 25.41 -1.81 -30.34
CA ILE A 77 24.76 -0.67 -29.66
C ILE A 77 25.69 0.55 -29.54
N LEU A 78 27.01 0.35 -29.42
CA LEU A 78 28.02 1.41 -29.37
C LEU A 78 28.60 1.77 -30.75
N GLY A 79 28.13 1.13 -31.83
CA GLY A 79 28.69 1.23 -33.18
C GLY A 79 28.31 2.51 -33.95
N GLU A 80 27.22 3.18 -33.56
CA GLU A 80 26.78 4.45 -34.15
C GLU A 80 26.57 5.50 -33.04
N GLY A 81 27.45 6.52 -32.98
CA GLY A 81 27.29 7.68 -32.08
C GLY A 81 26.57 8.85 -32.76
N SER A 82 26.25 9.98 -32.12
CA SER A 82 26.32 10.44 -30.71
C SER A 82 25.61 11.83 -30.67
N LYS A 83 24.84 12.34 -29.69
CA LYS A 83 24.59 12.13 -28.24
C LYS A 83 23.08 12.50 -27.97
N HIS A 84 22.51 12.68 -26.77
CA HIS A 84 22.95 12.94 -25.39
C HIS A 84 21.94 12.31 -24.41
N MET A 85 22.40 11.70 -23.31
CA MET A 85 21.50 11.18 -22.26
C MET A 85 21.37 12.15 -21.09
N GLN A 86 20.21 12.16 -20.42
CA GLN A 86 20.06 12.65 -19.05
C GLN A 86 18.82 12.05 -18.36
N GLY A 87 18.99 11.53 -17.14
CA GLY A 87 17.90 11.29 -16.17
C GLY A 87 17.14 9.96 -16.28
N ASP A 88 17.40 9.04 -15.34
CA ASP A 88 16.66 7.78 -15.21
C ASP A 88 15.29 7.98 -14.54
N HIS A 89 14.29 8.32 -15.34
CA HIS A 89 12.86 8.32 -14.97
C HIS A 89 11.98 7.65 -16.03
N LEU A 90 12.56 7.14 -17.12
CA LEU A 90 11.79 6.56 -18.22
C LEU A 90 11.22 5.18 -17.85
N GLY A 91 11.96 4.35 -17.08
CA GLY A 91 11.51 3.01 -16.71
C GLY A 91 10.22 3.00 -15.88
N THR A 92 10.11 3.88 -14.88
CA THR A 92 8.89 3.99 -14.06
C THR A 92 7.72 4.64 -14.79
N LEU A 93 7.98 5.48 -15.80
CA LEU A 93 6.94 6.02 -16.66
C LEU A 93 6.44 4.97 -17.66
N GLN A 94 7.36 4.22 -18.27
CA GLN A 94 7.06 3.13 -19.20
C GLN A 94 6.27 2.02 -18.49
N GLU A 95 6.66 1.60 -17.27
CA GLU A 95 5.89 0.60 -16.53
C GLU A 95 4.49 1.09 -16.12
N ARG A 96 4.32 2.40 -15.84
CA ARG A 96 2.99 3.00 -15.61
C ARG A 96 2.14 2.94 -16.89
N LEU A 97 2.73 3.23 -18.04
CA LEU A 97 2.10 3.10 -19.35
C LEU A 97 1.76 1.65 -19.69
N ASP A 98 2.66 0.69 -19.42
CA ASP A 98 2.46 -0.73 -19.71
C ASP A 98 1.41 -1.36 -18.76
N LYS A 99 1.33 -0.93 -17.49
CA LYS A 99 0.25 -1.36 -16.58
C LYS A 99 -1.10 -0.76 -16.94
N ALA A 100 -1.12 0.50 -17.39
CA ALA A 100 -2.32 1.08 -17.97
C ALA A 100 -2.71 0.33 -19.26
N SER A 101 -1.76 0.04 -20.14
CA SER A 101 -2.01 -0.68 -21.39
C SER A 101 -2.48 -2.10 -21.16
N ILE A 102 -1.98 -2.83 -20.15
CA ILE A 102 -2.50 -4.18 -19.82
C ILE A 102 -3.94 -4.12 -19.30
N TYR A 103 -4.31 -3.09 -18.54
CA TYR A 103 -5.72 -2.86 -18.18
C TYR A 103 -6.57 -2.55 -19.42
N TYR A 104 -6.05 -1.79 -20.39
CA TYR A 104 -6.74 -1.50 -21.65
C TYR A 104 -6.80 -2.69 -22.63
N ASP A 105 -5.75 -3.51 -22.75
CA ASP A 105 -5.64 -4.66 -23.65
C ASP A 105 -6.62 -5.79 -23.27
N LEU A 106 -7.01 -5.88 -21.99
CA LEU A 106 -8.09 -6.76 -21.53
C LEU A 106 -9.48 -6.32 -22.04
N PHE A 107 -9.63 -5.07 -22.53
CA PHE A 107 -10.88 -4.52 -23.05
C PHE A 107 -10.81 -4.10 -24.54
N GLU A 108 -9.64 -3.88 -25.15
CA GLU A 108 -9.45 -3.62 -26.59
C GLU A 108 -9.61 -4.90 -27.44
N HIS A 109 -10.85 -5.38 -27.56
CA HIS A 109 -11.24 -6.28 -28.67
C HIS A 109 -12.30 -5.71 -29.61
N ASN A 110 -12.68 -4.43 -29.48
CA ASN A 110 -13.42 -3.70 -30.50
C ASN A 110 -13.18 -2.19 -30.47
N GLY A 111 -12.29 -1.71 -31.35
CA GLY A 111 -12.43 -0.40 -32.01
C GLY A 111 -11.90 0.84 -31.29
N ARG A 112 -10.67 1.24 -31.63
CA ARG A 112 -10.17 2.61 -31.42
C ARG A 112 -11.01 3.63 -32.20
N GLN A 113 -12.02 4.21 -31.55
CA GLN A 113 -12.74 5.35 -32.10
C GLN A 113 -11.89 6.62 -31.94
N LYS A 114 -11.90 7.47 -32.98
CA LYS A 114 -11.21 8.77 -32.94
C LYS A 114 -11.83 9.68 -31.87
N PRO A 115 -11.05 10.61 -31.27
CA PRO A 115 -11.60 11.61 -30.37
C PRO A 115 -12.78 12.35 -31.03
N PRO A 116 -13.84 12.67 -30.26
CA PRO A 116 -15.08 13.20 -30.82
C PRO A 116 -14.84 14.54 -31.54
N ARG A 117 -15.28 14.61 -32.80
CA ARG A 117 -15.36 15.89 -33.50
C ARG A 117 -16.49 16.72 -32.85
N ASN A 118 -16.16 17.96 -32.48
CA ASN A 118 -17.12 19.00 -32.08
C ASN A 118 -17.92 18.79 -30.78
N GLY A 119 -17.38 18.08 -29.78
CA GLY A 119 -17.99 18.05 -28.42
C GLY A 119 -19.32 17.31 -28.31
N GLU A 120 -19.72 16.58 -29.35
CA GLU A 120 -20.83 15.64 -29.31
C GLU A 120 -20.38 14.34 -28.62
N PRO A 121 -21.20 13.75 -27.73
CA PRO A 121 -20.86 12.48 -27.09
C PRO A 121 -20.84 11.33 -28.11
N SER A 122 -19.98 10.33 -27.89
CA SER A 122 -19.91 9.17 -28.77
C SER A 122 -21.23 8.37 -28.75
N LEU A 123 -21.55 7.71 -29.87
CA LEU A 123 -22.73 6.83 -29.94
C LEU A 123 -22.65 5.73 -28.87
N GLU A 124 -21.45 5.23 -28.61
CA GLU A 124 -21.17 4.19 -27.62
C GLU A 124 -21.41 4.69 -26.19
N TYR A 125 -20.92 5.88 -25.83
CA TYR A 125 -21.21 6.53 -24.55
C TYR A 125 -22.73 6.67 -24.32
N GLU A 126 -23.43 7.17 -25.33
CA GLU A 126 -24.88 7.36 -25.27
C GLU A 126 -25.64 6.02 -25.16
N GLN A 127 -25.16 4.95 -25.81
CA GLN A 127 -25.70 3.60 -25.68
C GLN A 127 -25.47 3.01 -24.29
N LEU A 128 -24.24 3.12 -23.74
CA LEU A 128 -23.90 2.64 -22.40
C LEU A 128 -24.69 3.39 -21.32
N ARG A 129 -24.80 4.73 -21.40
CA ARG A 129 -25.59 5.52 -20.45
C ARG A 129 -27.05 5.09 -20.40
N ARG A 130 -27.65 4.74 -21.55
CA ARG A 130 -29.01 4.17 -21.61
C ARG A 130 -29.04 2.75 -21.04
N ARG A 131 -28.14 1.87 -21.47
CA ARG A 131 -28.07 0.48 -21.01
C ARG A 131 -27.89 0.37 -19.49
N ILE A 132 -27.09 1.22 -18.85
CA ILE A 132 -26.94 1.26 -17.39
C ILE A 132 -28.28 1.58 -16.71
N ARG A 133 -29.02 2.57 -17.24
CA ARG A 133 -30.35 2.94 -16.71
C ARG A 133 -31.34 1.78 -16.86
N ASP A 134 -31.36 1.16 -18.04
CA ASP A 134 -32.27 0.06 -18.37
C ASP A 134 -31.91 -1.19 -17.54
N GLY A 135 -30.63 -1.51 -17.41
CA GLY A 135 -30.12 -2.63 -16.59
C GLY A 135 -30.43 -2.48 -15.10
N VAL A 136 -30.38 -1.26 -14.54
CA VAL A 136 -30.84 -0.97 -13.17
C VAL A 136 -32.35 -1.21 -13.04
N GLN A 137 -33.12 -0.85 -14.08
CA GLN A 137 -34.57 -1.04 -14.11
C GLN A 137 -34.96 -2.53 -14.21
N GLU A 138 -34.27 -3.30 -15.05
CA GLU A 138 -34.46 -4.75 -15.19
C GLU A 138 -34.00 -5.52 -13.95
N MET A 139 -32.85 -5.15 -13.36
CA MET A 139 -32.41 -5.72 -12.09
C MET A 139 -33.45 -5.51 -10.98
N TRP A 140 -34.09 -4.33 -10.93
CA TRP A 140 -35.20 -4.08 -10.01
C TRP A 140 -36.44 -4.92 -10.33
N TYR A 141 -36.84 -5.06 -11.60
CA TYR A 141 -37.95 -5.92 -11.98
C TYR A 141 -37.71 -7.38 -11.58
N TYR A 142 -36.51 -7.91 -11.83
CA TYR A 142 -36.10 -9.25 -11.44
C TYR A 142 -36.15 -9.46 -9.92
N VAL A 143 -35.43 -8.63 -9.15
CA VAL A 143 -35.41 -8.74 -7.67
C VAL A 143 -36.81 -8.64 -7.06
N ASN A 144 -37.65 -7.73 -7.56
CA ASN A 144 -39.02 -7.55 -7.10
C ASN A 144 -39.95 -8.71 -7.52
N SER A 145 -39.67 -9.40 -8.63
CA SER A 145 -40.35 -10.64 -9.03
C SER A 145 -39.99 -11.78 -8.07
N GLU A 146 -38.70 -12.07 -7.91
CA GLU A 146 -38.28 -13.24 -7.14
C GLU A 146 -38.61 -13.13 -5.66
N LEU A 147 -38.47 -11.95 -5.06
CA LEU A 147 -38.91 -11.73 -3.67
C LEU A 147 -40.43 -11.94 -3.48
N LYS A 148 -41.25 -11.73 -4.54
CA LYS A 148 -42.69 -12.05 -4.50
C LYS A 148 -42.95 -13.54 -4.72
N ASN A 149 -42.18 -14.21 -5.58
CA ASN A 149 -42.28 -15.65 -5.82
C ASN A 149 -41.91 -16.44 -4.57
N ILE A 150 -40.77 -16.14 -3.96
CA ILE A 150 -40.31 -16.72 -2.68
C ILE A 150 -41.37 -16.52 -1.58
N LYS A 151 -41.97 -15.32 -1.50
CA LYS A 151 -43.04 -15.04 -0.51
C LYS A 151 -44.31 -15.85 -0.76
N LYS A 152 -44.67 -16.16 -2.02
CA LYS A 152 -45.86 -16.96 -2.37
C LYS A 152 -45.63 -18.44 -2.11
N ASN A 153 -44.54 -19.00 -2.60
CA ASN A 153 -44.29 -20.45 -2.65
C ASN A 153 -43.73 -21.01 -1.33
N ASN A 154 -43.84 -20.23 -0.25
CA ASN A 154 -43.14 -20.50 1.03
C ASN A 154 -43.62 -21.78 1.73
N TYR A 155 -44.80 -22.29 1.36
CA TYR A 155 -45.43 -23.51 1.85
C TYR A 155 -45.34 -24.71 0.90
N ASP A 156 -45.08 -24.49 -0.39
CA ASP A 156 -45.19 -25.52 -1.44
C ASP A 156 -43.85 -26.22 -1.75
N PHE A 157 -42.73 -25.62 -1.35
CA PHE A 157 -41.37 -26.15 -1.61
C PHE A 157 -40.70 -26.72 -0.35
N THR A 158 -39.87 -27.74 -0.54
CA THR A 158 -39.00 -28.26 0.53
C THR A 158 -37.92 -27.23 0.91
N PRO A 159 -37.30 -27.31 2.11
CA PRO A 159 -36.21 -26.41 2.49
C PRO A 159 -35.09 -26.35 1.44
N GLU A 160 -34.70 -27.49 0.88
CA GLU A 160 -33.61 -27.64 -0.09
C GLU A 160 -33.95 -27.01 -1.44
N GLN A 161 -35.22 -27.12 -1.88
CA GLN A 161 -35.71 -26.46 -3.08
C GLN A 161 -35.68 -24.93 -2.93
N ARG A 162 -36.15 -24.41 -1.79
CA ARG A 162 -36.11 -22.97 -1.50
C ARG A 162 -34.69 -22.43 -1.41
N ASP A 163 -33.78 -23.18 -0.77
CA ASP A 163 -32.37 -22.78 -0.70
C ASP A 163 -31.76 -22.72 -2.10
N LYS A 164 -32.02 -23.72 -2.95
CA LYS A 164 -31.58 -23.69 -4.35
C LYS A 164 -32.16 -22.50 -5.13
N ASP A 165 -33.47 -22.26 -5.06
CA ASP A 165 -34.12 -21.14 -5.75
C ASP A 165 -33.56 -19.78 -5.29
N ILE A 166 -33.21 -19.65 -4.00
CA ILE A 166 -32.53 -18.46 -3.44
C ILE A 166 -31.11 -18.33 -4.00
N GLN A 167 -30.33 -19.41 -4.08
CA GLN A 167 -28.97 -19.37 -4.66
C GLN A 167 -29.00 -19.04 -6.16
N ASP A 168 -29.90 -19.65 -6.93
CA ASP A 168 -30.08 -19.35 -8.35
C ASP A 168 -30.53 -17.88 -8.55
N SER A 169 -31.40 -17.36 -7.67
CA SER A 169 -31.78 -15.94 -7.66
C SER A 169 -30.60 -15.00 -7.35
N LEU A 170 -29.80 -15.33 -6.33
CA LEU A 170 -28.61 -14.55 -5.96
C LEU A 170 -27.56 -14.55 -7.08
N LYS A 171 -27.40 -15.67 -7.78
CA LYS A 171 -26.51 -15.78 -8.95
C LYS A 171 -26.96 -14.85 -10.08
N ASN A 172 -28.25 -14.82 -10.43
CA ASN A 172 -28.75 -13.90 -11.44
C ASN A 172 -28.61 -12.43 -11.02
N VAL A 173 -28.82 -12.11 -9.74
CA VAL A 173 -28.56 -10.77 -9.18
C VAL A 173 -27.08 -10.39 -9.28
N TRP A 174 -26.17 -11.36 -9.10
CA TRP A 174 -24.73 -11.17 -9.31
C TRP A 174 -24.39 -10.92 -10.78
N GLU A 175 -24.98 -11.66 -11.72
CA GLU A 175 -24.79 -11.46 -13.16
C GLU A 175 -25.30 -10.07 -13.61
N HIS A 176 -26.45 -9.62 -13.11
CA HIS A 176 -26.93 -8.24 -13.30
C HIS A 176 -25.96 -7.20 -12.74
N LYS A 177 -25.46 -7.37 -11.50
CA LYS A 177 -24.47 -6.48 -10.88
C LYS A 177 -23.20 -6.40 -11.74
N LYS A 178 -22.66 -7.54 -12.16
CA LYS A 178 -21.46 -7.63 -12.99
C LYS A 178 -21.63 -6.89 -14.32
N SER A 179 -22.72 -7.13 -15.03
CA SER A 179 -23.05 -6.43 -16.29
C SER A 179 -23.08 -4.91 -16.11
N LEU A 180 -23.75 -4.44 -15.05
CA LEU A 180 -23.84 -3.01 -14.72
C LEU A 180 -22.49 -2.38 -14.40
N ILE A 181 -21.62 -3.05 -13.63
CA ILE A 181 -20.27 -2.52 -13.35
C ILE A 181 -19.42 -2.51 -14.62
N SER A 182 -19.48 -3.55 -15.46
CA SER A 182 -18.76 -3.58 -16.74
C SER A 182 -19.19 -2.44 -17.68
N ASP A 183 -20.49 -2.15 -17.78
CA ASP A 183 -20.98 -1.01 -18.55
C ASP A 183 -20.53 0.34 -17.95
N ILE A 184 -20.43 0.46 -16.61
CA ILE A 184 -19.95 1.67 -15.92
C ILE A 184 -18.45 1.90 -16.15
N ASP A 185 -17.63 0.86 -16.00
CA ASP A 185 -16.19 0.93 -16.24
C ASP A 185 -15.92 1.28 -17.72
N ARG A 186 -16.66 0.66 -18.65
CA ARG A 186 -16.59 1.00 -20.07
C ARG A 186 -17.09 2.41 -20.39
N LEU A 187 -18.12 2.91 -19.68
CA LEU A 187 -18.62 4.28 -19.86
C LEU A 187 -17.51 5.30 -19.58
N ALA A 188 -16.68 5.07 -18.54
CA ALA A 188 -15.53 5.90 -18.25
C ALA A 188 -14.48 5.85 -19.38
N LEU A 189 -14.23 4.70 -20.00
CA LEU A 189 -13.28 4.59 -21.12
C LEU A 189 -13.72 5.39 -22.36
N VAL A 190 -15.03 5.43 -22.67
CA VAL A 190 -15.55 6.02 -23.92
C VAL A 190 -16.15 7.42 -23.76
N ASP A 191 -16.05 8.02 -22.57
CA ASP A 191 -16.52 9.38 -22.29
C ASP A 191 -15.66 10.49 -22.93
N GLY A 192 -14.45 10.15 -23.40
CA GLY A 192 -13.52 11.09 -24.04
C GLY A 192 -12.68 11.93 -23.05
N TYR A 193 -12.75 11.64 -21.74
CA TYR A 193 -12.02 12.36 -20.69
C TYR A 193 -10.82 11.58 -20.12
N GLN A 194 -10.43 10.45 -20.72
CA GLN A 194 -9.34 9.63 -20.18
C GLN A 194 -7.98 10.35 -20.20
N ASP A 195 -7.58 10.90 -21.35
CA ASP A 195 -6.37 11.72 -21.48
C ASP A 195 -6.38 12.91 -20.49
N TRP A 196 -7.55 13.49 -20.24
CA TRP A 196 -7.72 14.56 -19.27
C TRP A 196 -7.50 14.08 -17.83
N ARG A 197 -8.08 12.94 -17.43
CA ARG A 197 -7.87 12.35 -16.10
C ARG A 197 -6.40 12.01 -15.86
N GLU A 198 -5.73 11.39 -16.83
CA GLU A 198 -4.32 11.03 -16.73
C GLU A 198 -3.42 12.26 -16.63
N LYS A 199 -3.65 13.28 -17.48
CA LYS A 199 -2.94 14.56 -17.42
C LYS A 199 -3.17 15.28 -16.09
N GLU A 200 -4.41 15.44 -15.66
CA GLU A 200 -4.76 16.17 -14.44
C GLU A 200 -4.20 15.48 -13.17
N ALA A 201 -4.23 14.15 -13.12
CA ALA A 201 -3.62 13.39 -12.03
C ALA A 201 -2.10 13.59 -11.96
N LYS A 202 -1.43 13.59 -13.11
CA LYS A 202 0.01 13.88 -13.21
C LYS A 202 0.30 15.31 -12.78
N ASP A 203 -0.39 16.30 -13.35
CA ASP A 203 -0.17 17.73 -13.08
C ASP A 203 -0.39 18.09 -11.61
N LEU A 204 -1.44 17.55 -10.98
CA LEU A 204 -1.70 17.72 -9.54
C LEU A 204 -0.61 17.08 -8.68
N SER A 205 -0.15 15.88 -9.03
CA SER A 205 0.95 15.23 -8.32
C SER A 205 2.24 16.03 -8.48
N ASP A 206 2.60 16.45 -9.69
CA ASP A 206 3.84 17.18 -9.97
C ASP A 206 3.84 18.59 -9.36
N LEU A 207 2.69 19.26 -9.27
CA LEU A 207 2.52 20.49 -8.50
C LEU A 207 2.80 20.26 -7.01
N VAL A 208 2.12 19.30 -6.40
CA VAL A 208 2.26 18.99 -4.96
C VAL A 208 3.67 18.55 -4.61
N GLN A 209 4.29 17.67 -5.40
CA GLN A 209 5.66 17.22 -5.18
C GLN A 209 6.68 18.35 -5.31
N ARG A 210 6.45 19.34 -6.19
CA ARG A 210 7.31 20.54 -6.27
C ARG A 210 7.14 21.46 -5.06
N ARG A 211 5.91 21.67 -4.57
CA ARG A 211 5.67 22.42 -3.32
C ARG A 211 6.35 21.76 -2.12
N PHE A 212 6.29 20.43 -2.03
CA PHE A 212 7.00 19.66 -1.00
C PHE A 212 8.53 19.81 -1.12
N ARG A 213 9.10 19.72 -2.33
CA ARG A 213 10.53 19.97 -2.55
C ARG A 213 10.94 21.40 -2.17
N TYR A 214 10.14 22.41 -2.50
CA TYR A 214 10.42 23.81 -2.16
C TYR A 214 10.46 24.04 -0.64
N LEU A 215 9.39 23.65 0.07
CA LEU A 215 9.31 23.71 1.53
C LEU A 215 10.49 23.00 2.23
N GLN A 216 10.84 21.83 1.71
CA GLN A 216 11.87 21.00 2.33
C GLN A 216 13.28 21.47 2.03
N ASN A 217 13.51 22.30 1.01
CA ASN A 217 14.86 22.70 0.59
C ASN A 217 15.05 24.23 0.64
N PRO A 218 15.05 24.84 1.85
CA PRO A 218 15.37 26.26 1.99
C PRO A 218 16.82 26.53 1.56
N SER A 219 17.07 27.74 1.07
CA SER A 219 18.42 28.19 0.66
C SER A 219 19.37 28.43 1.83
N ASP A 220 18.84 28.76 3.01
CA ASP A 220 19.58 28.93 4.26
C ASP A 220 18.89 28.12 5.38
N CYS A 221 19.47 26.97 5.72
CA CYS A 221 18.95 26.10 6.77
C CYS A 221 19.05 26.72 8.17
N ASP A 222 20.01 27.60 8.44
CA ASP A 222 20.17 28.20 9.78
C ASP A 222 19.16 29.33 10.04
N ARG A 223 18.52 29.87 8.99
CA ARG A 223 17.41 30.82 9.09
C ARG A 223 16.02 30.23 8.85
N ALA A 224 15.94 29.05 8.23
CA ALA A 224 14.67 28.38 7.95
C ALA A 224 13.80 28.19 9.21
N GLN A 225 12.49 28.33 9.05
CA GLN A 225 11.49 27.92 10.03
C GLN A 225 11.36 26.38 10.00
N LYS A 226 11.38 25.73 11.15
CA LYS A 226 11.51 24.27 11.27
C LYS A 226 10.42 23.66 12.14
N LEU A 227 9.99 22.46 11.77
CA LEU A 227 9.15 21.59 12.59
C LEU A 227 9.89 20.28 12.85
N VAL A 228 10.14 19.98 14.12
CA VAL A 228 10.86 18.78 14.56
C VAL A 228 9.86 17.68 14.90
N CYS A 229 10.01 16.53 14.26
CA CYS A 229 9.21 15.33 14.48
C CYS A 229 10.11 14.17 14.93
N SER A 230 9.65 13.31 15.85
CA SER A 230 10.42 12.16 16.34
C SER A 230 9.79 10.86 15.85
N LEU A 231 10.47 10.13 14.96
CA LEU A 231 9.94 8.92 14.32
C LEU A 231 9.57 7.80 15.32
N ASN A 232 10.19 7.83 16.50
CA ASN A 232 10.18 6.75 17.49
C ASN A 232 8.88 6.63 18.32
N LYS A 233 7.71 6.85 17.70
CA LYS A 233 6.40 6.54 18.30
C LYS A 233 6.34 5.04 18.67
N GLY A 234 5.68 4.73 19.78
CA GLY A 234 5.61 3.40 20.39
C GLY A 234 4.81 2.32 19.64
N CYS A 235 4.81 2.29 18.31
CA CYS A 235 4.01 1.39 17.48
C CYS A 235 4.84 0.71 16.36
N GLY A 236 4.16 0.01 15.44
CA GLY A 236 4.78 -0.63 14.27
C GLY A 236 4.96 0.30 13.06
N PHE A 237 5.62 -0.20 12.01
CA PHE A 237 6.07 0.55 10.83
C PHE A 237 4.99 1.46 10.22
N GLY A 238 3.83 0.91 9.82
CA GLY A 238 2.76 1.72 9.20
C GLY A 238 2.26 2.87 10.09
N CYS A 239 2.15 2.65 11.40
CA CYS A 239 1.80 3.70 12.37
C CYS A 239 2.91 4.76 12.54
N GLN A 240 4.19 4.39 12.42
CA GLN A 240 5.31 5.34 12.43
C GLN A 240 5.40 6.15 11.13
N VAL A 241 5.10 5.51 9.99
CA VAL A 241 4.96 6.18 8.67
C VAL A 241 3.80 7.18 8.69
N HIS A 242 2.63 6.80 9.23
CA HIS A 242 1.53 7.75 9.47
C HIS A 242 1.90 8.85 10.48
N HIS A 243 2.75 8.59 11.47
CA HIS A 243 3.24 9.67 12.34
C HIS A 243 4.11 10.68 11.55
N ALA A 244 5.02 10.20 10.70
CA ALA A 244 5.83 11.06 9.84
C ALA A 244 4.99 11.85 8.83
N ALA A 245 3.98 11.23 8.22
CA ALA A 245 3.07 11.91 7.29
C ALA A 245 2.21 12.98 7.98
N TYR A 246 1.71 12.72 9.20
CA TYR A 246 1.05 13.73 10.04
C TYR A 246 1.99 14.92 10.32
N CYS A 247 3.24 14.66 10.72
CA CYS A 247 4.21 15.71 10.95
C CYS A 247 4.49 16.53 9.68
N PHE A 248 4.58 15.87 8.52
CA PHE A 248 4.77 16.54 7.23
C PHE A 248 3.59 17.45 6.86
N LEU A 249 2.35 17.00 7.07
CA LEU A 249 1.16 17.81 6.82
C LEU A 249 1.11 19.07 7.68
N VAL A 250 1.44 18.96 8.97
CA VAL A 250 1.50 20.11 9.88
C VAL A 250 2.67 21.03 9.51
N ALA A 251 3.82 20.49 9.13
CA ALA A 251 4.97 21.25 8.64
C ALA A 251 4.62 22.05 7.37
N TYR A 252 3.97 21.40 6.41
CA TYR A 252 3.48 22.01 5.16
C TYR A 252 2.41 23.06 5.39
N GLY A 253 1.50 22.85 6.34
CA GLY A 253 0.49 23.84 6.71
C GLY A 253 1.04 25.04 7.49
N THR A 254 2.19 24.91 8.15
CA THR A 254 2.80 25.97 8.96
C THR A 254 4.04 26.61 8.33
N GLU A 255 4.31 26.32 7.04
CA GLU A 255 5.46 26.85 6.27
C GLU A 255 6.81 26.56 6.96
N ARG A 256 6.92 25.37 7.57
CA ARG A 256 8.09 24.91 8.31
C ARG A 256 8.73 23.71 7.61
N THR A 257 10.04 23.76 7.38
CA THR A 257 10.80 22.59 6.93
C THR A 257 10.73 21.48 7.99
N LEU A 258 10.28 20.28 7.59
CA LEU A 258 10.24 19.11 8.46
C LEU A 258 11.65 18.58 8.71
N ILE A 259 12.03 18.51 9.98
CA ILE A 259 13.24 17.84 10.48
C ILE A 259 12.82 16.54 11.16
N LEU A 260 13.08 15.40 10.51
CA LEU A 260 12.74 14.07 11.01
C LEU A 260 13.87 13.50 11.88
N LYS A 261 13.67 13.42 13.19
CA LYS A 261 14.59 12.74 14.11
C LYS A 261 14.36 11.23 14.05
N SER A 262 15.23 10.55 13.32
CA SER A 262 15.13 9.13 12.99
C SER A 262 16.12 8.22 13.75
N ARG A 263 17.21 8.76 14.33
CA ARG A 263 18.24 7.94 15.01
C ARG A 263 17.68 7.12 16.18
N GLY A 264 18.27 5.93 16.39
CA GLY A 264 17.83 4.98 17.41
C GLY A 264 16.49 4.30 17.07
N TRP A 265 16.11 4.29 15.79
CA TRP A 265 14.85 3.71 15.35
C TRP A 265 14.82 2.19 15.53
N ARG A 266 13.69 1.70 16.04
CA ARG A 266 13.50 0.29 16.42
C ARG A 266 13.61 -0.70 15.25
N TYR A 267 13.41 -0.22 14.02
CA TYR A 267 13.52 -1.03 12.81
C TYR A 267 14.91 -0.99 12.20
N HIS A 268 15.63 0.13 12.30
CA HIS A 268 17.01 0.29 11.85
C HIS A 268 17.70 1.39 12.67
N LYS A 269 18.77 1.06 13.40
CA LYS A 269 19.33 1.96 14.43
C LYS A 269 19.88 3.29 13.87
N ASP A 270 20.42 3.26 12.66
CA ASP A 270 20.99 4.45 12.02
C ASP A 270 19.91 5.46 11.57
N GLY A 271 18.66 5.03 11.49
CA GLY A 271 17.50 5.87 11.19
C GLY A 271 16.88 5.66 9.81
N TRP A 272 16.22 6.70 9.34
CA TRP A 272 15.37 6.71 8.14
C TRP A 272 16.20 6.64 6.86
N GLU A 273 17.31 7.38 6.88
CA GLU A 273 18.25 7.59 5.78
C GLU A 273 18.96 6.32 5.33
N ALA A 274 18.91 5.23 6.11
CA ALA A 274 19.43 3.93 5.76
C ALA A 274 18.59 3.19 4.69
N VAL A 275 17.30 3.53 4.56
CA VAL A 275 16.36 2.87 3.63
C VAL A 275 15.68 3.85 2.68
N PHE A 276 15.34 5.05 3.14
CA PHE A 276 14.69 6.10 2.35
C PHE A 276 15.61 7.31 2.17
N LYS A 277 15.40 8.09 1.11
CA LYS A 277 16.10 9.35 0.90
C LYS A 277 15.77 10.32 2.05
N PRO A 278 16.70 11.23 2.41
CA PRO A 278 16.45 12.21 3.45
C PRO A 278 15.23 13.10 3.08
N VAL A 279 14.52 13.58 4.11
CA VAL A 279 13.33 14.42 3.91
C VAL A 279 13.65 15.78 3.30
N SER A 280 14.92 16.19 3.33
CA SER A 280 15.48 17.43 2.77
C SER A 280 16.89 17.15 2.25
N ASP A 281 17.26 17.78 1.15
CA ASP A 281 18.60 17.73 0.57
C ASP A 281 19.48 18.89 1.10
N THR A 282 18.89 20.01 1.53
CA THR A 282 19.62 21.21 2.02
C THR A 282 19.53 21.45 3.54
N CYS A 283 18.55 20.88 4.24
CA CYS A 283 18.26 21.24 5.64
C CYS A 283 17.79 20.07 6.50
N LEU A 284 18.75 19.41 7.15
CA LEU A 284 18.52 18.31 8.10
C LEU A 284 18.82 18.68 9.56
N SER A 285 19.38 19.87 9.82
CA SER A 285 19.76 20.28 11.16
C SER A 285 18.57 20.86 11.97
N PRO A 286 18.32 20.37 13.20
CA PRO A 286 17.32 20.95 14.09
C PRO A 286 17.79 22.24 14.81
N THR A 287 18.96 22.79 14.46
CA THR A 287 19.48 24.05 15.04
C THR A 287 18.58 25.24 14.74
N GLY A 288 18.55 26.22 15.65
CA GLY A 288 17.89 27.51 15.46
C GLY A 288 18.10 28.44 16.65
N GLY A 289 17.81 29.72 16.49
CA GLY A 289 17.95 30.74 17.53
C GLY A 289 16.84 30.71 18.59
N SER A 290 15.70 30.07 18.32
CA SER A 290 14.58 29.96 19.26
C SER A 290 13.81 28.65 19.09
N HIS A 291 13.42 28.06 20.23
CA HIS A 291 12.76 26.75 20.30
C HIS A 291 11.44 26.84 21.09
N ALA A 292 10.45 26.03 20.72
CA ALA A 292 9.24 25.78 21.50
C ALA A 292 8.68 24.38 21.26
N ASN A 293 7.79 23.93 22.13
CA ASN A 293 6.87 22.81 21.86
C ASN A 293 5.60 23.33 21.19
N TRP A 294 4.91 22.48 20.44
CA TRP A 294 3.59 22.78 19.88
C TRP A 294 2.60 23.32 20.95
N PRO A 295 1.75 24.32 20.64
CA PRO A 295 1.59 24.99 19.34
C PRO A 295 2.72 25.94 18.96
N GLY A 296 3.51 26.39 19.95
CA GLY A 296 4.48 27.46 19.77
C GLY A 296 3.82 28.79 19.43
N ASP A 297 4.62 29.71 18.90
CA ASP A 297 4.17 30.97 18.32
C ASP A 297 4.98 31.26 17.05
N ALA A 298 4.51 32.18 16.20
CA ALA A 298 5.15 32.48 14.91
C ALA A 298 6.59 33.04 15.01
N THR A 299 7.01 33.54 16.18
CA THR A 299 8.39 34.02 16.42
C THR A 299 9.38 32.90 16.71
N LYS A 300 8.89 31.67 16.97
CA LYS A 300 9.74 30.52 17.30
C LYS A 300 10.24 29.86 16.03
N GLN A 301 11.55 29.82 15.85
CA GLN A 301 12.17 29.25 14.66
C GLN A 301 11.95 27.73 14.58
N VAL A 302 12.08 27.03 15.70
CA VAL A 302 12.01 25.57 15.75
C VAL A 302 10.88 25.12 16.69
N VAL A 303 9.84 24.51 16.12
CA VAL A 303 8.70 23.96 16.90
C VAL A 303 8.79 22.43 16.95
N SER A 304 8.74 21.84 18.15
CA SER A 304 8.69 20.39 18.33
C SER A 304 7.24 19.91 18.39
N LEU A 305 6.86 19.03 17.47
CA LEU A 305 5.50 18.49 17.37
C LEU A 305 5.41 17.12 18.07
N PRO A 306 4.50 16.93 19.04
CA PRO A 306 4.28 15.62 19.67
C PRO A 306 3.47 14.68 18.76
N ILE A 307 3.37 13.42 19.19
CA ILE A 307 2.44 12.46 18.58
C ILE A 307 0.99 12.97 18.65
N VAL A 308 0.19 12.63 17.64
CA VAL A 308 -1.21 13.09 17.49
C VAL A 308 -2.12 12.74 18.68
N ASP A 309 -1.74 11.71 19.44
CA ASP A 309 -2.43 11.22 20.63
C ASP A 309 -2.33 12.21 21.80
N ASN A 310 -1.25 13.03 21.83
CA ASN A 310 -0.92 13.98 22.89
C ASN A 310 -0.87 15.44 22.41
N VAL A 311 -1.27 15.73 21.16
CA VAL A 311 -1.19 17.09 20.59
C VAL A 311 -2.38 17.94 21.03
N TYR A 312 -2.09 19.11 21.62
CA TYR A 312 -3.11 20.11 21.97
C TYR A 312 -2.57 21.54 21.74
N PRO A 313 -3.36 22.46 21.14
CA PRO A 313 -4.60 22.18 20.42
C PRO A 313 -4.35 21.26 19.22
N LYS A 314 -5.37 20.53 18.74
CA LYS A 314 -5.22 19.71 17.54
C LYS A 314 -4.85 20.60 16.34
N PRO A 315 -3.85 20.25 15.51
CA PRO A 315 -3.55 20.98 14.30
C PRO A 315 -4.76 21.01 13.34
N VAL A 316 -4.96 22.15 12.68
CA VAL A 316 -5.94 22.25 11.58
C VAL A 316 -5.44 21.49 10.35
N TYR A 317 -4.13 21.57 10.10
CA TYR A 317 -3.39 20.97 8.99
C TYR A 317 -3.12 19.46 9.18
N GLN A 318 -4.17 18.69 9.43
CA GLN A 318 -4.10 17.23 9.50
C GLN A 318 -5.35 16.59 8.87
N PRO A 319 -5.33 15.28 8.59
CA PRO A 319 -6.48 14.59 8.01
C PRO A 319 -7.77 14.80 8.83
N PRO A 320 -8.95 14.89 8.18
CA PRO A 320 -9.17 14.65 6.75
C PRO A 320 -9.10 15.91 5.87
N GLY A 321 -8.55 17.03 6.36
CA GLY A 321 -8.44 18.28 5.61
C GLY A 321 -7.54 18.17 4.37
N VAL A 322 -8.04 18.64 3.22
CA VAL A 322 -7.29 18.79 1.96
C VAL A 322 -7.10 20.27 1.59
N PRO A 323 -6.07 20.64 0.80
CA PRO A 323 -5.80 22.04 0.42
C PRO A 323 -6.91 22.67 -0.43
N ALA A 324 -7.41 23.82 0.01
CA ALA A 324 -8.53 24.53 -0.60
C ALA A 324 -8.31 24.95 -2.05
N ASP A 325 -7.06 25.18 -2.47
CA ASP A 325 -6.73 25.57 -3.84
C ASP A 325 -6.77 24.40 -4.84
N ILE A 326 -6.59 23.16 -4.37
CA ILE A 326 -6.64 21.94 -5.22
C ILE A 326 -7.92 21.11 -5.00
N ALA A 327 -8.68 21.33 -3.92
CA ALA A 327 -9.91 20.57 -3.65
C ALA A 327 -10.90 20.56 -4.84
N PRO A 328 -11.22 21.68 -5.52
CA PRO A 328 -12.12 21.68 -6.68
C PRO A 328 -11.58 20.98 -7.93
N ARG A 329 -10.26 20.69 -7.97
CA ARG A 329 -9.61 19.88 -9.00
C ARG A 329 -9.68 18.40 -8.65
N LEU A 330 -9.34 18.05 -7.40
CA LEU A 330 -9.45 16.69 -6.87
C LEU A 330 -10.90 16.18 -6.89
N GLU A 331 -11.89 17.01 -6.60
CA GLU A 331 -13.32 16.67 -6.67
C GLU A 331 -13.79 16.20 -8.06
N LYS A 332 -13.11 16.63 -9.13
CA LYS A 332 -13.40 16.23 -10.52
C LYS A 332 -12.63 14.98 -10.94
N LEU A 333 -11.58 14.63 -10.21
CA LEU A 333 -10.62 13.60 -10.59
C LEU A 333 -10.74 12.32 -9.76
N HIS A 334 -10.93 12.45 -8.43
CA HIS A 334 -10.61 11.38 -7.49
C HIS A 334 -11.73 11.14 -6.47
N GLY A 335 -12.30 9.94 -6.43
CA GLY A 335 -13.47 9.61 -5.61
C GLY A 335 -13.27 9.68 -4.09
N HIS A 336 -12.02 9.77 -3.60
CA HIS A 336 -11.72 9.99 -2.17
C HIS A 336 -10.49 10.91 -1.95
N PRO A 337 -10.62 12.25 -2.04
CA PRO A 337 -9.48 13.18 -2.10
C PRO A 337 -8.49 13.17 -0.92
N ILE A 338 -8.94 12.83 0.30
CA ILE A 338 -8.03 12.74 1.45
C ILE A 338 -7.00 11.60 1.30
N VAL A 339 -7.40 10.46 0.73
CA VAL A 339 -6.48 9.34 0.51
C VAL A 339 -5.41 9.74 -0.51
N TRP A 340 -5.80 10.45 -1.57
CA TRP A 340 -4.86 11.02 -2.54
C TRP A 340 -3.87 11.98 -1.88
N TRP A 341 -4.35 12.89 -1.03
CA TRP A 341 -3.51 13.88 -0.35
C TRP A 341 -2.48 13.22 0.59
N VAL A 342 -2.90 12.23 1.39
CA VAL A 342 -1.98 11.40 2.19
C VAL A 342 -1.01 10.61 1.29
N GLY A 343 -1.50 10.04 0.20
CA GLY A 343 -0.71 9.33 -0.80
C GLY A 343 0.42 10.18 -1.42
N GLN A 344 0.18 11.48 -1.68
CA GLN A 344 1.23 12.39 -2.13
C GLN A 344 2.31 12.61 -1.06
N VAL A 345 1.93 12.73 0.21
CA VAL A 345 2.90 12.86 1.33
C VAL A 345 3.74 11.59 1.45
N LEU A 346 3.12 10.41 1.33
CA LEU A 346 3.83 9.14 1.34
C LEU A 346 4.76 8.98 0.12
N LYS A 347 4.33 9.38 -1.08
CA LYS A 347 5.18 9.44 -2.29
C LYS A 347 6.44 10.28 -2.07
N TYR A 348 6.36 11.37 -1.30
CA TYR A 348 7.52 12.19 -0.96
C TYR A 348 8.40 11.58 0.15
N LEU A 349 7.79 11.07 1.22
CA LEU A 349 8.53 10.50 2.34
C LEU A 349 9.26 9.21 1.96
N LEU A 350 8.55 8.27 1.31
CA LEU A 350 9.02 6.90 1.05
C LEU A 350 9.86 6.77 -0.23
N ARG A 351 10.50 7.86 -0.69
CA ARG A 351 11.47 7.82 -1.81
C ARG A 351 12.61 6.85 -1.44
N PRO A 352 12.83 5.74 -2.16
CA PRO A 352 13.81 4.74 -1.76
C PRO A 352 15.24 5.23 -1.96
N GLN A 353 16.18 4.75 -1.15
CA GLN A 353 17.61 4.77 -1.49
C GLN A 353 17.90 3.76 -2.61
N GLU A 354 18.98 3.95 -3.37
CA GLU A 354 19.39 3.06 -4.49
C GLU A 354 19.49 1.57 -4.09
N ASN A 355 19.87 1.29 -2.85
CA ASN A 355 19.92 -0.09 -2.33
C ASN A 355 18.51 -0.67 -2.15
N LEU A 356 17.57 0.12 -1.64
CA LEU A 356 16.18 -0.32 -1.47
C LEU A 356 15.48 -0.43 -2.83
N GLU A 357 15.71 0.50 -3.74
CA GLU A 357 15.16 0.48 -5.10
C GLU A 357 15.53 -0.81 -5.85
N ARG A 358 16.81 -1.19 -5.82
CA ARG A 358 17.27 -2.49 -6.36
C ARG A 358 16.66 -3.70 -5.65
N VAL A 359 16.39 -3.63 -4.35
CA VAL A 359 15.72 -4.69 -3.59
C VAL A 359 14.25 -4.83 -4.00
N LEU A 360 13.55 -3.72 -4.25
CA LEU A 360 12.14 -3.72 -4.64
C LEU A 360 11.97 -4.34 -6.03
N GLU A 361 12.76 -3.89 -7.01
CA GLU A 361 12.75 -4.45 -8.36
C GLU A 361 13.17 -5.92 -8.39
N TYR A 362 14.27 -6.30 -7.71
CA TYR A 362 14.68 -7.70 -7.61
C TYR A 362 13.60 -8.59 -6.97
N SER A 363 12.88 -8.09 -5.96
CA SER A 363 11.82 -8.84 -5.28
C SER A 363 10.59 -9.04 -6.19
N LYS A 364 10.20 -8.00 -6.93
CA LYS A 364 9.14 -7.98 -7.93
C LYS A 364 9.43 -8.94 -9.10
N GLU A 365 10.65 -8.88 -9.65
CA GLU A 365 11.13 -9.82 -10.68
C GLU A 365 11.15 -11.27 -10.16
N LYS A 366 11.79 -11.52 -9.01
CA LYS A 366 11.93 -12.86 -8.41
C LYS A 366 10.58 -13.52 -8.10
N MET A 367 9.58 -12.72 -7.74
CA MET A 367 8.23 -13.21 -7.49
C MET A 367 7.40 -13.45 -8.77
N GLY A 368 7.91 -13.07 -9.95
CA GLY A 368 7.16 -13.15 -11.21
C GLY A 368 5.93 -12.25 -11.21
N PHE A 369 6.02 -11.07 -10.57
CA PHE A 369 4.88 -10.19 -10.33
C PHE A 369 4.32 -9.64 -11.65
N LYS A 370 3.07 -10.00 -11.98
CA LYS A 370 2.41 -9.68 -13.26
C LYS A 370 0.90 -9.51 -13.06
N SER A 371 0.32 -8.48 -13.68
CA SER A 371 -1.13 -8.29 -13.76
C SER A 371 -1.81 -9.30 -14.72
N PRO A 372 -3.11 -9.63 -14.53
CA PRO A 372 -3.95 -9.22 -13.43
C PRO A 372 -3.58 -9.93 -12.11
N ILE A 373 -3.48 -9.17 -11.02
CA ILE A 373 -3.09 -9.64 -9.69
C ILE A 373 -3.83 -8.91 -8.57
N VAL A 374 -4.40 -9.67 -7.64
CA VAL A 374 -5.05 -9.14 -6.43
C VAL A 374 -4.09 -9.25 -5.24
N GLY A 375 -3.89 -8.15 -4.53
CA GLY A 375 -3.14 -8.12 -3.29
C GLY A 375 -4.03 -8.49 -2.12
N ILE A 376 -3.60 -9.45 -1.30
CA ILE A 376 -4.23 -9.79 -0.03
C ILE A 376 -3.27 -9.47 1.09
N HIS A 377 -3.74 -8.73 2.10
CA HIS A 377 -3.00 -8.52 3.34
C HIS A 377 -3.77 -9.08 4.55
N VAL A 378 -3.32 -10.23 5.05
CA VAL A 378 -3.89 -10.89 6.23
C VAL A 378 -3.07 -10.55 7.46
N ARG A 379 -3.67 -9.80 8.41
CA ARG A 379 -3.05 -9.47 9.71
C ARG A 379 -3.60 -10.36 10.82
N ARG A 380 -2.72 -11.08 11.51
CA ARG A 380 -3.08 -11.94 12.66
C ARG A 380 -2.31 -11.54 13.92
N THR A 381 -1.31 -12.34 14.29
CA THR A 381 -0.53 -12.35 15.55
C THR A 381 -1.05 -11.45 16.69
N ASP A 382 -0.45 -10.29 16.91
CA ASP A 382 -0.72 -9.37 18.04
C ASP A 382 -2.03 -8.56 17.95
N LYS A 383 -2.76 -8.65 16.84
CA LYS A 383 -3.94 -7.80 16.56
C LYS A 383 -5.27 -8.49 16.78
N VAL A 384 -5.31 -9.82 16.66
CA VAL A 384 -6.52 -10.62 16.92
C VAL A 384 -6.91 -10.50 18.40
N GLY A 385 -8.11 -9.98 18.66
CA GLY A 385 -8.64 -9.82 20.02
C GLY A 385 -8.19 -8.56 20.76
N THR A 386 -7.42 -7.68 20.11
CA THR A 386 -6.98 -6.38 20.67
C THR A 386 -7.40 -5.20 19.78
N GLU A 387 -7.12 -5.28 18.48
CA GLU A 387 -7.37 -4.20 17.50
C GLU A 387 -8.19 -4.68 16.30
N ALA A 388 -8.29 -5.98 16.06
CA ALA A 388 -9.03 -6.58 14.94
C ALA A 388 -9.63 -7.95 15.31
N ALA A 389 -10.59 -8.41 14.51
CA ALA A 389 -11.10 -9.77 14.56
C ALA A 389 -10.15 -10.75 13.84
N TYR A 390 -10.28 -12.05 14.12
CA TYR A 390 -9.74 -13.07 13.23
C TYR A 390 -10.67 -13.19 12.02
N HIS A 391 -10.08 -13.13 10.82
CA HIS A 391 -10.74 -13.47 9.57
C HIS A 391 -10.04 -14.67 8.94
N ASP A 392 -10.81 -15.63 8.45
CA ASP A 392 -10.26 -16.78 7.73
C ASP A 392 -9.89 -16.42 6.29
N ILE A 393 -8.99 -17.17 5.66
CA ILE A 393 -8.52 -16.85 4.30
C ILE A 393 -9.66 -16.88 3.28
N ASP A 394 -10.67 -17.72 3.53
CA ASP A 394 -11.83 -17.88 2.65
C ASP A 394 -12.67 -16.59 2.54
N GLU A 395 -12.68 -15.73 3.57
CA GLU A 395 -13.36 -14.41 3.54
C GLU A 395 -12.66 -13.43 2.59
N TYR A 396 -11.32 -13.43 2.57
CA TYR A 396 -10.54 -12.62 1.63
C TYR A 396 -10.70 -13.19 0.21
N MET A 397 -10.59 -14.52 0.06
CA MET A 397 -10.69 -15.19 -1.23
C MET A 397 -12.08 -15.08 -1.87
N LEU A 398 -13.15 -14.92 -1.07
CA LEU A 398 -14.48 -14.55 -1.59
C LEU A 398 -14.43 -13.20 -2.33
N LYS A 399 -13.73 -12.19 -1.79
CA LYS A 399 -13.58 -10.88 -2.47
C LYS A 399 -12.62 -10.91 -3.67
N VAL A 400 -11.63 -11.80 -3.63
CA VAL A 400 -10.75 -12.09 -4.77
C VAL A 400 -11.53 -12.75 -5.92
N ASN A 401 -12.36 -13.75 -5.62
CA ASN A 401 -13.26 -14.39 -6.57
C ASN A 401 -14.22 -13.35 -7.17
N GLU A 402 -14.90 -12.57 -6.34
CA GLU A 402 -15.80 -11.48 -6.76
C GLU A 402 -15.12 -10.52 -7.76
N TYR A 403 -13.87 -10.11 -7.49
CA TYR A 403 -13.10 -9.24 -8.39
C TYR A 403 -12.80 -9.91 -9.73
N PHE A 404 -12.21 -11.11 -9.73
CA PHE A 404 -11.82 -11.79 -10.97
C PHE A 404 -13.02 -12.24 -11.80
N ASP A 405 -14.10 -12.67 -11.16
CA ASP A 405 -15.35 -13.04 -11.83
C ASP A 405 -16.03 -11.82 -12.46
N GLN A 406 -15.95 -10.64 -11.81
CA GLN A 406 -16.48 -9.38 -12.36
C GLN A 406 -15.74 -8.94 -13.63
N HIS A 407 -14.43 -9.20 -13.72
CA HIS A 407 -13.58 -8.81 -14.85
C HIS A 407 -13.36 -9.92 -15.90
N ASP A 408 -14.11 -11.03 -15.84
CA ASP A 408 -14.01 -12.18 -16.75
C ASP A 408 -12.60 -12.81 -16.86
N ILE A 409 -11.78 -12.66 -15.82
CA ILE A 409 -10.41 -13.20 -15.81
C ILE A 409 -10.46 -14.71 -15.70
N LYS A 410 -9.90 -15.39 -16.71
CA LYS A 410 -9.76 -16.85 -16.75
C LYS A 410 -8.96 -17.37 -15.56
N LEU A 411 -9.32 -18.56 -15.07
CA LEU A 411 -8.67 -19.20 -13.91
C LEU A 411 -7.13 -19.28 -14.05
N GLU A 412 -6.63 -19.60 -15.24
CA GLU A 412 -5.20 -19.69 -15.58
C GLU A 412 -4.41 -18.37 -15.41
N ASP A 413 -5.10 -17.23 -15.38
CA ASP A 413 -4.53 -15.90 -15.19
C ASP A 413 -4.80 -15.27 -13.81
N ARG A 414 -5.44 -16.00 -12.88
CA ARG A 414 -5.79 -15.45 -11.56
C ARG A 414 -4.60 -15.53 -10.59
N ARG A 415 -3.97 -14.38 -10.35
CA ARG A 415 -2.78 -14.25 -9.50
C ARG A 415 -3.13 -13.55 -8.19
N VAL A 416 -2.57 -14.02 -7.09
CA VAL A 416 -2.78 -13.45 -5.77
C VAL A 416 -1.42 -13.18 -5.13
N PHE A 417 -1.12 -11.92 -4.80
CA PHE A 417 -0.01 -11.61 -3.92
C PHE A 417 -0.50 -11.63 -2.46
N LEU A 418 0.07 -12.48 -1.61
CA LEU A 418 -0.39 -12.68 -0.24
C LEU A 418 0.69 -12.30 0.77
N ALA A 419 0.53 -11.12 1.37
CA ALA A 419 1.34 -10.62 2.47
C ALA A 419 0.69 -10.98 3.83
N SER A 420 1.49 -11.49 4.77
CA SER A 420 1.00 -11.84 6.11
C SER A 420 2.12 -11.92 7.15
N ASP A 421 1.76 -11.67 8.41
CA ASP A 421 2.58 -11.93 9.60
C ASP A 421 2.40 -13.35 10.17
N ASP A 422 1.50 -14.16 9.59
CA ASP A 422 1.31 -15.58 9.89
C ASP A 422 1.69 -16.43 8.67
N PRO A 423 2.83 -17.15 8.68
CA PRO A 423 3.26 -17.96 7.54
C PRO A 423 2.30 -19.12 7.22
N LYS A 424 1.45 -19.54 8.17
CA LYS A 424 0.50 -20.63 7.94
C LYS A 424 -0.58 -20.25 6.93
N VAL A 425 -1.01 -18.99 6.90
CA VAL A 425 -2.08 -18.57 5.97
C VAL A 425 -1.64 -18.70 4.51
N ILE A 426 -0.35 -18.49 4.22
CA ILE A 426 0.21 -18.65 2.86
C ILE A 426 0.18 -20.12 2.44
N VAL A 427 0.48 -21.05 3.36
CA VAL A 427 0.41 -22.49 3.11
C VAL A 427 -1.04 -22.93 2.90
N THR A 428 -1.94 -22.56 3.82
CA THR A 428 -3.37 -22.89 3.74
C THR A 428 -4.04 -22.30 2.49
N ALA A 429 -3.66 -21.10 2.06
CA ALA A 429 -4.17 -20.51 0.82
C ALA A 429 -3.78 -21.36 -0.40
N LYS A 430 -2.50 -21.77 -0.50
CA LYS A 430 -2.00 -22.64 -1.58
C LYS A 430 -2.65 -24.02 -1.59
N GLU A 431 -2.98 -24.57 -0.42
CA GLU A 431 -3.68 -25.85 -0.28
C GLU A 431 -5.16 -25.78 -0.68
N ARG A 432 -5.89 -24.73 -0.25
CA ARG A 432 -7.34 -24.58 -0.50
C ARG A 432 -7.67 -24.04 -1.90
N TYR A 433 -6.78 -23.25 -2.49
CA TYR A 433 -7.01 -22.57 -3.77
C TYR A 433 -5.94 -22.96 -4.81
N PRO A 434 -5.79 -24.25 -5.16
CA PRO A 434 -4.74 -24.72 -6.07
C PRO A 434 -4.90 -24.25 -7.53
N THR A 435 -6.07 -23.71 -7.88
CA THR A 435 -6.33 -23.08 -9.19
C THR A 435 -5.81 -21.64 -9.30
N TYR A 436 -5.40 -21.03 -8.18
CA TYR A 436 -4.86 -19.67 -8.13
C TYR A 436 -3.34 -19.67 -8.07
N GLN A 437 -2.70 -18.78 -8.84
CA GLN A 437 -1.26 -18.53 -8.69
C GLN A 437 -1.01 -17.67 -7.44
N ILE A 438 -0.86 -18.31 -6.28
CA ILE A 438 -0.61 -17.64 -5.00
C ILE A 438 0.89 -17.37 -4.81
N ILE A 439 1.25 -16.09 -4.97
CA ILE A 439 2.57 -15.52 -4.79
C ILE A 439 2.71 -15.07 -3.34
N GLY A 440 3.62 -15.70 -2.60
CA GLY A 440 3.89 -15.40 -1.19
C GLY A 440 4.91 -16.37 -0.62
N ASP A 441 5.85 -15.87 0.18
CA ASP A 441 6.95 -16.62 0.76
C ASP A 441 6.75 -16.78 2.28
N PRO A 442 6.49 -18.00 2.79
CA PRO A 442 6.36 -18.26 4.23
C PRO A 442 7.62 -17.91 5.05
N GLU A 443 8.82 -17.90 4.47
CA GLU A 443 10.03 -17.49 5.19
C GLU A 443 10.08 -15.97 5.40
N ILE A 444 9.61 -15.19 4.42
CA ILE A 444 9.45 -13.73 4.58
C ILE A 444 8.41 -13.44 5.67
N ALA A 445 7.25 -14.10 5.64
CA ALA A 445 6.20 -13.95 6.65
C ALA A 445 6.69 -14.26 8.08
N LYS A 446 7.58 -15.25 8.27
CA LYS A 446 8.22 -15.51 9.57
C LYS A 446 9.03 -14.33 10.11
N THR A 447 9.59 -13.46 9.26
CA THR A 447 10.35 -12.28 9.72
C THR A 447 9.44 -11.19 10.30
N ALA A 448 8.20 -11.07 9.81
CA ALA A 448 7.21 -10.11 10.31
C ALA A 448 6.55 -10.51 11.66
N SER A 449 6.79 -11.74 12.11
CA SER A 449 6.29 -12.24 13.40
C SER A 449 6.84 -11.44 14.60
N VAL A 450 6.06 -11.36 15.68
CA VAL A 450 6.30 -10.48 16.84
C VAL A 450 7.72 -10.61 17.43
N SER A 451 8.31 -11.81 17.40
CA SER A 451 9.65 -12.08 17.95
C SER A 451 10.82 -11.64 17.06
N ARG A 452 10.57 -11.30 15.78
CA ARG A 452 11.61 -10.93 14.78
C ARG A 452 11.36 -9.57 14.11
N ARG A 453 10.19 -8.98 14.31
CA ARG A 453 9.67 -7.76 13.65
C ARG A 453 10.57 -6.53 13.71
N TYR A 454 11.45 -6.41 14.70
CA TYR A 454 12.32 -5.25 14.91
C TYR A 454 13.77 -5.58 14.52
N SER A 455 13.98 -5.69 13.21
CA SER A 455 15.26 -6.00 12.57
C SER A 455 15.29 -5.45 11.15
N ASP A 456 16.49 -5.21 10.61
CA ASP A 456 16.69 -4.63 9.27
C ASP A 456 16.05 -5.50 8.17
N SER A 457 16.12 -6.83 8.31
CA SER A 457 15.47 -7.77 7.37
C SER A 457 13.94 -7.76 7.47
N SER A 458 13.37 -7.59 8.67
CA SER A 458 11.92 -7.42 8.82
C SER A 458 11.45 -6.05 8.32
N LEU A 459 12.27 -4.99 8.44
CA LEU A 459 12.00 -3.68 7.86
C LEU A 459 11.97 -3.77 6.33
N GLN A 460 12.97 -4.42 5.73
CA GLN A 460 13.01 -4.66 4.29
C GLN A 460 11.79 -5.47 3.83
N GLY A 461 11.45 -6.55 4.55
CA GLY A 461 10.28 -7.38 4.25
C GLY A 461 8.96 -6.59 4.25
N ILE A 462 8.67 -5.81 5.30
CA ILE A 462 7.42 -5.04 5.36
C ILE A 462 7.36 -3.91 4.32
N ILE A 463 8.49 -3.33 3.92
CA ILE A 463 8.54 -2.34 2.83
C ILE A 463 8.25 -3.01 1.48
N VAL A 464 8.83 -4.19 1.21
CA VAL A 464 8.55 -4.98 0.01
C VAL A 464 7.08 -5.39 -0.06
N ASP A 465 6.52 -5.91 1.04
CA ASP A 465 5.09 -6.29 1.11
C ASP A 465 4.18 -5.10 0.81
N ILE A 466 4.40 -3.94 1.47
CA ILE A 466 3.61 -2.72 1.23
C ILE A 466 3.73 -2.25 -0.21
N HIS A 467 4.93 -2.27 -0.78
CA HIS A 467 5.18 -1.87 -2.16
C HIS A 467 4.43 -2.77 -3.14
N LEU A 468 4.58 -4.10 -3.03
CA LEU A 468 3.91 -5.05 -3.92
C LEU A 468 2.38 -5.02 -3.76
N LEU A 469 1.85 -4.87 -2.54
CA LEU A 469 0.41 -4.63 -2.31
C LEU A 469 -0.08 -3.35 -3.02
N SER A 470 0.71 -2.26 -2.99
CA SER A 470 0.36 -0.99 -3.65
C SER A 470 0.45 -1.02 -5.17
N LEU A 471 1.09 -2.06 -5.74
CA LEU A 471 1.21 -2.31 -7.17
C LEU A 471 0.19 -3.34 -7.70
N CYS A 472 -0.65 -3.92 -6.85
CA CYS A 472 -1.71 -4.84 -7.26
C CYS A 472 -2.88 -4.08 -7.91
N ASP A 473 -3.62 -4.76 -8.80
CA ASP A 473 -4.76 -4.15 -9.50
C ASP A 473 -5.96 -3.91 -8.57
N TYR A 474 -6.05 -4.68 -7.49
CA TYR A 474 -7.06 -4.59 -6.44
C TYR A 474 -6.48 -5.07 -5.09
N LEU A 475 -6.99 -4.54 -3.98
CA LEU A 475 -6.48 -4.83 -2.63
C LEU A 475 -7.58 -5.36 -1.68
N VAL A 476 -7.41 -6.56 -1.14
CA VAL A 476 -8.32 -7.19 -0.17
C VAL A 476 -7.63 -7.31 1.20
N CYS A 477 -8.18 -6.69 2.23
CA CYS A 477 -7.51 -6.64 3.54
C CYS A 477 -8.45 -6.30 4.70
N THR A 478 -7.85 -6.08 5.87
CA THR A 478 -8.46 -5.32 6.97
C THR A 478 -7.90 -3.89 7.03
N PHE A 479 -8.76 -2.88 6.94
CA PHE A 479 -8.37 -1.48 7.11
C PHE A 479 -8.15 -1.08 8.56
N SER A 480 -8.45 -1.92 9.56
CA SER A 480 -7.90 -1.76 10.91
C SER A 480 -6.35 -1.74 10.90
N SER A 481 -5.73 -2.53 10.01
CA SER A 481 -4.27 -2.58 9.85
C SER A 481 -3.70 -1.37 9.11
N GLN A 482 -2.77 -0.67 9.77
CA GLN A 482 -2.04 0.45 9.15
C GLN A 482 -1.22 0.03 7.91
N VAL A 483 -0.79 -1.24 7.83
CA VAL A 483 -0.04 -1.77 6.68
C VAL A 483 -0.88 -1.71 5.41
N CYS A 484 -2.14 -2.14 5.47
CA CYS A 484 -3.02 -2.08 4.30
C CYS A 484 -3.37 -0.63 3.94
N ARG A 485 -3.64 0.23 4.93
CA ARG A 485 -3.93 1.65 4.67
C ARG A 485 -2.76 2.36 3.97
N VAL A 486 -1.52 2.11 4.40
CA VAL A 486 -0.32 2.65 3.72
C VAL A 486 -0.19 2.13 2.28
N ALA A 487 -0.42 0.83 2.03
CA ALA A 487 -0.40 0.28 0.67
C ALA A 487 -1.48 0.91 -0.23
N TYR A 488 -2.70 1.07 0.31
CA TYR A 488 -3.83 1.73 -0.37
C TYR A 488 -3.57 3.22 -0.65
N GLU A 489 -2.95 3.94 0.28
CA GLU A 489 -2.56 5.34 0.11
C GLU A 489 -1.48 5.51 -0.97
N ILE A 490 -0.48 4.61 -1.03
CA ILE A 490 0.55 4.61 -2.07
C ILE A 490 -0.06 4.27 -3.45
N MET A 491 -1.03 3.35 -3.51
CA MET A 491 -1.73 2.97 -4.75
C MET A 491 -2.38 4.19 -5.45
N GLN A 492 -2.87 5.18 -4.69
CA GLN A 492 -3.45 6.41 -5.26
C GLN A 492 -2.42 7.28 -6.01
N SER A 493 -1.12 6.97 -5.92
CA SER A 493 -0.05 7.66 -6.66
C SER A 493 0.34 6.98 -7.97
N SER A 494 -0.25 5.81 -8.27
CA SER A 494 0.01 4.97 -9.45
C SER A 494 -1.12 5.00 -10.49
N HIS A 495 -2.30 5.50 -10.13
CA HIS A 495 -3.49 5.59 -10.99
C HIS A 495 -4.11 6.99 -10.93
N PRO A 496 -4.90 7.42 -11.94
CA PRO A 496 -5.62 8.69 -11.88
C PRO A 496 -6.66 8.74 -10.76
N ASP A 497 -7.40 7.64 -10.59
CA ASP A 497 -8.28 7.39 -9.46
C ASP A 497 -8.26 5.91 -9.09
N ALA A 498 -7.98 5.60 -7.83
CA ALA A 498 -7.97 4.24 -7.28
C ALA A 498 -8.87 4.12 -6.02
N TYR A 499 -9.80 5.06 -5.83
CA TYR A 499 -10.65 5.13 -4.62
C TYR A 499 -11.50 3.89 -4.37
N ASN A 500 -11.76 3.08 -5.40
CA ASN A 500 -12.59 1.88 -5.37
C ASN A 500 -11.79 0.58 -5.52
N ARG A 501 -10.46 0.63 -5.66
CA ARG A 501 -9.58 -0.54 -5.88
C ARG A 501 -9.29 -1.34 -4.60
N PHE A 502 -10.27 -1.43 -3.69
CA PHE A 502 -10.12 -2.17 -2.44
C PHE A 502 -11.42 -2.85 -1.97
N ALA A 503 -11.26 -3.92 -1.19
CA ALA A 503 -12.28 -4.48 -0.31
C ALA A 503 -11.70 -4.61 1.10
N SER A 504 -12.31 -3.92 2.07
CA SER A 504 -12.01 -4.09 3.49
C SER A 504 -12.99 -5.08 4.11
N LEU A 505 -12.49 -6.00 4.95
CA LEU A 505 -13.33 -6.93 5.72
C LEU A 505 -13.86 -6.30 7.03
N ASP A 506 -13.27 -5.19 7.47
CA ASP A 506 -13.62 -4.52 8.73
C ASP A 506 -13.89 -3.01 8.56
N ASP A 507 -12.91 -2.15 8.86
CA ASP A 507 -13.07 -0.71 8.91
C ASP A 507 -13.27 -0.10 7.51
N ILE A 508 -13.89 1.09 7.47
CA ILE A 508 -13.73 2.00 6.34
C ILE A 508 -12.32 2.62 6.36
N TYR A 509 -11.91 3.32 5.29
CA TYR A 509 -10.67 4.08 5.35
C TYR A 509 -10.73 5.15 6.46
N TYR A 510 -9.70 5.22 7.29
CA TYR A 510 -9.54 6.25 8.32
C TYR A 510 -8.06 6.57 8.55
N TYR A 511 -7.79 7.77 9.05
CA TYR A 511 -6.46 8.19 9.47
C TYR A 511 -6.38 8.29 11.00
N GLY A 512 -5.32 7.71 11.59
CA GLY A 512 -5.16 7.64 13.03
C GLY A 512 -5.03 9.04 13.66
N GLY A 513 -5.98 9.42 14.51
CA GLY A 513 -5.97 10.73 15.20
C GLY A 513 -6.60 11.89 14.41
N GLN A 514 -7.25 11.61 13.27
CA GLN A 514 -7.89 12.62 12.41
C GLN A 514 -8.83 13.60 13.15
N ASN A 515 -9.06 14.77 12.54
CA ASN A 515 -10.06 15.73 13.00
C ASN A 515 -11.49 15.15 12.83
N PRO A 516 -12.46 15.55 13.66
CA PRO A 516 -13.85 15.14 13.51
C PRO A 516 -14.39 15.55 12.14
N HIS A 517 -15.02 14.61 11.44
CA HIS A 517 -15.54 14.83 10.10
C HIS A 517 -16.82 14.01 9.90
N PRO A 518 -17.99 14.56 10.29
CA PRO A 518 -19.25 13.87 10.16
C PRO A 518 -19.68 13.79 8.69
N HIS A 519 -20.16 12.62 8.27
CA HIS A 519 -20.89 12.48 7.01
C HIS A 519 -22.20 13.27 7.10
N ILE A 520 -22.75 13.68 5.96
CA ILE A 520 -24.02 14.42 5.91
C ILE A 520 -25.13 13.52 5.36
N ALA A 521 -26.25 13.43 6.08
CA ALA A 521 -27.44 12.75 5.57
C ALA A 521 -28.00 13.48 4.33
N ARG A 522 -28.11 12.76 3.20
CA ARG A 522 -28.67 13.27 1.94
C ARG A 522 -30.11 12.83 1.68
N LEU A 523 -30.63 11.89 2.47
CA LEU A 523 -31.99 11.36 2.38
C LEU A 523 -32.54 11.06 3.78
N ASP A 524 -33.82 11.37 3.99
CA ASP A 524 -34.54 11.03 5.22
C ASP A 524 -34.59 9.51 5.48
N HIS A 525 -34.59 9.12 6.75
CA HIS A 525 -34.80 7.74 7.19
C HIS A 525 -35.64 7.68 8.45
N THR A 526 -36.85 7.12 8.32
CA THR A 526 -37.60 6.57 9.45
C THR A 526 -37.07 5.17 9.77
N PRO A 527 -36.66 4.88 11.02
CA PRO A 527 -36.26 3.53 11.45
C PRO A 527 -37.35 2.49 11.23
N ARG A 528 -36.98 1.31 10.73
CA ARG A 528 -37.85 0.12 10.60
C ARG A 528 -37.63 -0.90 11.71
N LYS A 529 -36.55 -0.76 12.48
CA LYS A 529 -36.14 -1.61 13.59
C LYS A 529 -35.66 -0.72 14.75
N SER A 530 -35.71 -1.22 15.98
CA SER A 530 -35.20 -0.51 17.16
C SER A 530 -33.69 -0.25 17.14
N SER A 531 -32.93 -0.96 16.30
CA SER A 531 -31.50 -0.73 16.07
C SER A 531 -31.20 0.28 14.95
N GLU A 532 -32.21 0.76 14.22
CA GLU A 532 -32.04 1.73 13.13
C GLU A 532 -32.13 3.18 13.64
N LEU A 533 -31.38 4.07 13.00
CA LEU A 533 -31.17 5.46 13.38
C LEU A 533 -32.04 6.40 12.53
N GLU A 534 -32.74 7.34 13.15
CA GLU A 534 -33.46 8.37 12.39
C GLU A 534 -32.43 9.28 11.67
N LEU A 535 -32.69 9.54 10.40
CA LEU A 535 -31.95 10.54 9.61
C LEU A 535 -32.92 11.59 9.07
N LYS A 536 -32.53 12.86 9.16
CA LYS A 536 -33.09 13.97 8.40
C LYS A 536 -32.05 14.52 7.44
N ILE A 537 -32.48 15.03 6.29
CA ILE A 537 -31.59 15.71 5.34
C ILE A 537 -30.79 16.80 6.07
N ASN A 538 -29.47 16.82 5.82
CA ASN A 538 -28.45 17.64 6.47
C ASN A 538 -28.06 17.26 7.92
N ASP A 539 -28.57 16.16 8.49
CA ASP A 539 -28.06 15.67 9.79
C ASP A 539 -26.57 15.31 9.71
N PRO A 540 -25.73 15.76 10.69
CA PRO A 540 -24.35 15.31 10.80
C PRO A 540 -24.29 13.92 11.44
N ILE A 541 -23.65 12.98 10.77
CA ILE A 541 -23.53 11.58 11.17
C ILE A 541 -22.05 11.25 11.39
N GLU A 542 -21.65 11.02 12.63
CA GLU A 542 -20.34 10.44 12.92
C GLU A 542 -20.37 8.95 12.56
N VAL A 543 -19.56 8.56 11.59
CA VAL A 543 -19.51 7.18 11.11
C VAL A 543 -18.53 6.37 11.95
N PHE A 544 -19.00 5.24 12.47
CA PHE A 544 -18.16 4.30 13.22
C PHE A 544 -17.70 3.12 12.36
N GLY A 545 -18.38 2.84 11.24
CA GLY A 545 -17.98 1.81 10.28
C GLY A 545 -19.09 1.47 9.28
N ASN A 546 -18.72 0.77 8.20
CA ASN A 546 -19.65 0.17 7.25
C ASN A 546 -19.72 -1.34 7.56
N HIS A 547 -20.91 -1.94 7.61
CA HIS A 547 -21.05 -3.38 7.86
C HIS A 547 -21.05 -4.20 6.55
N TRP A 548 -20.78 -3.57 5.41
CA TRP A 548 -20.67 -4.18 4.07
C TRP A 548 -21.92 -4.96 3.62
N ASN A 549 -23.07 -4.69 4.26
CA ASN A 549 -24.37 -5.33 4.04
C ASN A 549 -25.48 -4.32 3.66
N GLY A 550 -25.08 -3.13 3.21
CA GLY A 550 -25.97 -2.01 2.90
C GLY A 550 -26.31 -1.09 4.09
N TYR A 551 -25.87 -1.43 5.31
CA TYR A 551 -25.97 -0.57 6.48
C TYR A 551 -24.58 -0.17 7.02
N SER A 552 -24.51 1.04 7.55
CA SER A 552 -23.39 1.56 8.33
C SER A 552 -23.84 1.82 9.78
N LYS A 553 -22.89 1.87 10.70
CA LYS A 553 -23.12 2.24 12.11
C LYS A 553 -22.57 3.64 12.39
N GLY A 554 -23.24 4.41 13.22
CA GLY A 554 -22.78 5.74 13.59
C GLY A 554 -23.68 6.44 14.61
N ARG A 555 -23.32 7.69 14.93
CA ARG A 555 -24.06 8.59 15.81
C ARG A 555 -24.65 9.74 15.01
N ASN A 556 -25.98 9.92 15.08
CA ASN A 556 -26.60 11.15 14.58
C ASN A 556 -26.39 12.24 15.64
N VAL A 557 -25.64 13.28 15.28
CA VAL A 557 -25.25 14.36 16.20
C VAL A 557 -26.45 15.20 16.64
N ARG A 558 -27.47 15.39 15.78
CA ARG A 558 -28.68 16.17 16.11
C ARG A 558 -29.46 15.58 17.29
N ILE A 559 -29.62 14.26 17.31
CA ILE A 559 -30.40 13.52 18.32
C ILE A 559 -29.52 12.74 19.31
N ASN A 560 -28.21 12.93 19.24
CA ASN A 560 -27.18 12.24 20.03
C ASN A 560 -27.40 10.72 20.19
N THR A 561 -27.92 10.06 19.15
CA THR A 561 -28.33 8.65 19.19
C THR A 561 -27.41 7.81 18.31
N VAL A 562 -27.04 6.62 18.77
CA VAL A 562 -26.22 5.66 18.02
C VAL A 562 -27.11 4.56 17.44
N GLY A 563 -26.92 4.21 16.17
CA GLY A 563 -27.66 3.13 15.53
C GLY A 563 -27.12 2.77 14.15
N LEU A 564 -27.84 1.89 13.46
CA LEU A 564 -27.60 1.50 12.08
C LEU A 564 -28.37 2.42 11.13
N TYR A 565 -27.81 2.75 9.98
CA TYR A 565 -28.51 3.47 8.92
C TYR A 565 -28.10 2.93 7.53
N PRO A 566 -28.98 2.98 6.51
CA PRO A 566 -28.63 2.55 5.17
C PRO A 566 -27.50 3.40 4.59
N SER A 567 -26.38 2.79 4.22
CA SER A 567 -25.14 3.49 3.86
C SER A 567 -25.33 4.46 2.70
N PHE A 568 -26.23 4.15 1.75
CA PHE A 568 -26.52 5.01 0.59
C PHE A 568 -27.19 6.34 0.94
N LYS A 569 -27.71 6.53 2.16
CA LYS A 569 -28.45 7.74 2.58
C LYS A 569 -27.56 8.86 3.11
N VAL A 570 -26.27 8.62 3.30
CA VAL A 570 -25.30 9.67 3.66
C VAL A 570 -24.36 9.96 2.49
N ARG A 571 -23.67 11.10 2.54
CA ARG A 571 -22.51 11.42 1.72
C ARG A 571 -21.34 11.78 2.63
N ASN A 572 -20.13 11.38 2.26
CA ASN A 572 -18.92 11.92 2.86
C ASN A 572 -18.68 13.30 2.21
N PRO A 573 -18.76 14.43 2.94
CA PRO A 573 -18.31 15.72 2.41
C PRO A 573 -16.78 15.72 2.22
N ILE A 574 -16.22 16.80 1.70
CA ILE A 574 -14.76 16.99 1.67
C ILE A 574 -14.42 18.09 2.67
N GLU A 575 -13.47 17.79 3.55
CA GLU A 575 -12.97 18.76 4.52
C GLU A 575 -11.94 19.66 3.83
N VAL A 576 -12.24 20.95 3.72
CA VAL A 576 -11.39 21.91 3.01
C VAL A 576 -10.67 22.81 4.01
N VAL A 577 -9.34 22.87 3.91
CA VAL A 577 -8.46 23.67 4.77
C VAL A 577 -7.62 24.60 3.91
N ASP A 578 -7.48 25.86 4.33
CA ASP A 578 -6.63 26.86 3.64
C ASP A 578 -5.15 26.61 3.98
N PHE A 579 -4.56 25.65 3.27
CA PHE A 579 -3.14 25.35 3.34
C PHE A 579 -2.32 26.37 2.51
N PRO A 580 -1.04 26.61 2.85
CA PRO A 580 -0.14 27.42 2.04
C PRO A 580 0.00 26.91 0.60
N LYS A 581 0.04 27.87 -0.34
CA LYS A 581 0.02 27.62 -1.79
C LYS A 581 1.40 27.67 -2.42
N TYR A 582 2.42 28.14 -1.68
CA TYR A 582 3.80 28.30 -2.11
C TYR A 582 3.89 28.99 -3.49
N PRO A 583 3.49 30.27 -3.59
CA PRO A 583 3.34 30.99 -4.87
C PRO A 583 4.64 31.14 -5.68
N GLU A 584 5.79 30.91 -5.05
CA GLU A 584 7.11 30.85 -5.69
C GLU A 584 7.30 29.57 -6.52
N VAL A 585 6.44 28.56 -6.33
CA VAL A 585 6.44 27.32 -7.10
C VAL A 585 5.52 27.48 -8.32
N PRO A 586 6.04 27.40 -9.55
CA PRO A 586 5.23 27.52 -10.76
C PRO A 586 4.09 26.49 -10.81
N ILE A 587 2.91 26.89 -11.29
CA ILE A 587 1.73 26.00 -11.35
C ILE A 587 2.00 24.82 -12.31
N GLU A 588 2.54 25.11 -13.48
CA GLU A 588 3.01 24.10 -14.44
C GLU A 588 4.52 23.86 -14.26
N ALA A 589 5.04 22.71 -14.67
CA ALA A 589 6.49 22.54 -14.76
C ALA A 589 6.99 23.33 -15.98
N ASN A 590 8.11 24.06 -15.85
CA ASN A 590 8.72 24.74 -16.99
C ASN A 590 9.11 23.68 -18.03
N ASN A 591 8.44 23.69 -19.18
CA ASN A 591 8.87 22.97 -20.39
C ASN A 591 10.02 23.74 -21.05
N GLU A 592 11.11 23.96 -20.31
CA GLU A 592 12.29 24.70 -20.78
C GLU A 592 13.48 23.75 -20.99
N GLN A 593 13.52 23.28 -22.25
CA GLN A 593 14.68 22.80 -23.04
C GLN A 593 15.48 21.60 -22.55
#